data_AF-A0AA36CSD4-F1
#
_entry.id   AF-A0AA36CSD4-F1
#
_cell.length_a   1.000
_cell.length_b   1.000
_cell.length_c   1.000
_cell.angle_alpha   90.00
_cell.angle_beta   90.00
_cell.angle_gamma   90.00
#
_symmetry.space_group_name_H-M   'P 1'
#
loop_
_entity.id
_entity.type
_entity.pdbx_description
1 polymer ?
#
loop_
_entity_poly.entity_id
_entity_poly.type
_entity_poly.pdbx_seq_one_letter_code
_entity_poly.pdbx_strand_id
1 'polypeptide(L)' 'MSGYLTRIVARGGMELSRRILGIQHTPLHEPVANFKVKTRLKLRCRHCYFLRVEGRLHVECNEHPRHKQREVFDVKLLW' A
#
# COMPACT_ATOMS: atom_id res chain seq x y z
N MET A 1 22.57 40.98 0.05
CA MET A 1 22.67 39.58 0.53
C MET A 1 21.58 38.74 -0.10
N SER A 2 21.70 38.45 -1.40
CA SER A 2 20.60 37.88 -2.21
C SER A 2 20.84 36.39 -2.43
N GLY A 3 20.27 35.54 -1.58
CA GLY A 3 20.44 34.08 -1.55
C GLY A 3 19.73 33.29 -2.66
N TYR A 4 19.32 33.95 -3.74
CA TYR A 4 18.59 33.31 -4.83
C TYR A 4 19.51 32.54 -5.79
N LEU A 5 20.77 32.96 -5.95
CA LEU A 5 21.73 32.30 -6.85
C LEU A 5 22.21 30.94 -6.33
N THR A 6 22.31 30.75 -5.01
CA THR A 6 22.69 29.46 -4.39
C THR A 6 21.63 28.37 -4.64
N ARG A 7 20.36 28.77 -4.79
CA ARG A 7 19.21 27.85 -4.90
C ARG A 7 19.07 27.25 -6.30
N ILE A 8 19.54 27.94 -7.34
CA ILE A 8 19.51 27.47 -8.74
C ILE A 8 20.59 26.40 -8.97
N VAL A 9 21.81 26.64 -8.47
CA VAL A 9 22.94 25.70 -8.62
C VAL A 9 22.68 24.40 -7.85
N ALA A 10 22.08 24.47 -6.66
CA ALA A 10 21.73 23.28 -5.87
C ALA A 10 20.67 22.40 -6.56
N ARG A 11 19.69 23.00 -7.26
CA ARG A 11 18.69 22.24 -8.04
C ARG A 11 19.31 21.59 -9.29
N GLY A 12 20.19 22.30 -10.00
CA GLY A 12 20.87 21.77 -11.19
C GLY A 12 21.85 20.63 -10.89
N GLY A 13 22.60 20.72 -9.79
CA GLY A 13 23.54 19.68 -9.37
C GLY A 13 22.86 18.37 -8.92
N MET A 14 21.67 18.47 -8.31
CA MET A 14 20.87 17.29 -7.94
C MET A 14 20.25 16.59 -9.16
N GLU A 15 19.89 17.32 -10.22
CA GLU A 15 19.36 16.73 -11.46
C GLU A 15 20.44 15.97 -12.25
N LEU A 16 21.65 16.53 -12.36
CA LEU A 16 22.76 15.89 -13.08
C LEU A 16 23.27 14.64 -12.37
N SER A 17 23.41 14.68 -11.03
CA SER A 17 23.80 13.50 -10.26
C SER A 17 22.78 12.37 -10.34
N ARG A 18 21.47 12.68 -10.40
CA ARG A 18 20.39 11.69 -10.60
C ARG A 18 20.46 11.00 -11.96
N ARG A 19 20.81 11.72 -13.03
CA ARG A 19 20.96 11.13 -14.39
C ARG A 19 22.18 10.22 -14.49
N ILE A 20 23.31 10.62 -13.90
CA ILE A 20 24.56 9.83 -13.93
C ILE A 20 24.40 8.50 -13.21
N LEU A 21 23.70 8.49 -12.07
CA LEU A 21 23.47 7.28 -11.28
C LEU A 21 22.36 6.37 -11.84
N GLY A 22 21.72 6.75 -12.96
CA GLY A 22 20.66 5.95 -13.58
C GLY A 22 19.44 5.71 -12.68
N ILE A 23 19.26 6.52 -11.63
CA ILE A 23 18.17 6.37 -10.66
C ILE A 23 16.90 6.90 -11.32
N GLN A 24 16.24 6.04 -12.08
CA GLN A 24 14.89 6.29 -12.56
C GLN A 24 13.99 6.44 -11.33
N HIS A 25 13.19 7.52 -11.29
CA HIS A 25 12.09 7.66 -10.35
C HIS A 25 11.12 6.51 -10.60
N THR A 26 11.31 5.38 -9.92
CA THR A 26 10.19 4.47 -9.69
C THR A 26 9.25 5.23 -8.77
N PRO A 27 7.95 5.39 -9.13
CA PRO A 27 7.01 5.95 -8.18
C PRO A 27 7.07 5.08 -6.93
N LEU A 28 7.41 5.69 -5.79
CA LEU A 28 7.40 5.01 -4.51
C LEU A 28 5.97 4.51 -4.30
N HIS A 29 5.75 3.22 -4.55
CA HIS A 29 4.45 2.60 -4.37
C HIS A 29 4.17 2.59 -2.88
N GLU A 30 3.35 3.54 -2.43
CA GLU A 30 2.92 3.60 -1.04
C GLU A 30 2.32 2.23 -0.68
N PRO A 31 2.76 1.59 0.41
CA PRO A 31 2.23 0.29 0.78
C PRO A 31 0.76 0.46 1.14
N VAL A 32 -0.12 0.15 0.18
CA VAL A 32 -1.56 0.11 0.40
C VAL A 32 -1.81 -0.97 1.45
N ALA A 33 -2.57 -0.61 2.50
CA ALA A 33 -2.92 -1.54 3.57
C ALA A 33 -3.81 -2.67 3.02
N ASN A 34 -3.16 -3.74 2.58
CA ASN A 34 -3.79 -4.93 2.03
C ASN A 34 -4.52 -5.74 3.12
N PHE A 35 -5.45 -6.58 2.71
CA PHE A 35 -6.12 -7.53 3.60
C PHE A 35 -5.13 -8.52 4.20
N LYS A 36 -5.27 -8.79 5.50
CA LYS A 36 -4.55 -9.91 6.13
C LYS A 36 -5.26 -11.23 5.82
N VAL A 37 -4.64 -12.08 5.01
CA VAL A 37 -5.20 -13.40 4.69
C VAL A 37 -5.13 -14.32 5.91
N LYS A 38 -6.25 -14.97 6.26
CA LYS A 38 -6.38 -15.88 7.40
C LYS A 38 -7.35 -17.02 7.11
N THR A 39 -7.09 -18.19 7.70
CA THR A 39 -7.99 -19.35 7.64
C THR A 39 -9.25 -19.16 8.47
N ARG A 40 -9.16 -18.47 9.62
CA ARG A 40 -10.29 -18.13 10.48
C ARG A 40 -10.39 -16.63 10.66
N LEU A 41 -11.52 -16.08 10.24
CA LEU A 41 -11.80 -14.66 10.32
C LEU A 41 -12.50 -14.33 11.64
N LYS A 42 -12.16 -13.17 12.21
CA LYS A 42 -12.81 -12.66 13.42
C LYS A 42 -13.02 -11.16 13.34
N LEU A 43 -14.17 -10.72 13.84
CA LEU A 43 -14.46 -9.32 14.07
C LEU A 43 -13.67 -8.86 15.30
N ARG A 44 -12.99 -7.72 15.18
CA ARG A 44 -12.14 -7.15 16.24
C ARG A 44 -12.77 -5.93 16.91
N CYS A 45 -13.78 -5.36 16.25
CA CYS A 45 -14.38 -4.08 16.56
C CYS A 45 -15.87 -4.11 16.24
N ARG A 46 -16.63 -3.11 16.70
CA ARG A 46 -18.08 -3.00 16.45
C ARG A 46 -18.41 -2.66 14.99
N HIS A 47 -17.49 -1.98 14.31
CA HIS A 47 -17.63 -1.55 12.91
C HIS A 47 -17.08 -2.58 11.91
N CYS A 48 -16.65 -3.74 12.42
CA CYS A 48 -16.11 -4.82 11.63
C CYS A 48 -17.29 -5.70 11.18
N TYR A 49 -17.39 -6.02 9.90
CA TYR A 49 -18.50 -6.83 9.38
C TYR A 49 -18.02 -7.83 8.33
N PHE A 50 -18.80 -8.89 8.15
CA PHE A 50 -18.53 -9.93 7.17
C PHE A 50 -19.15 -9.60 5.81
N LEU A 51 -18.41 -9.92 4.75
CA LEU A 51 -18.84 -9.79 3.36
C LEU A 51 -18.38 -11.02 2.59
N ARG A 52 -19.19 -11.50 1.64
CA ARG A 52 -18.78 -12.52 0.67
C ARG A 52 -18.45 -11.84 -0.65
N VAL A 53 -17.21 -11.95 -1.08
CA VAL A 53 -16.70 -11.38 -2.34
C VAL A 53 -16.00 -12.49 -3.11
N GLU A 54 -16.37 -12.71 -4.38
CA GLU A 54 -15.76 -13.75 -5.24
C GLU A 54 -15.72 -15.14 -4.58
N GLY A 55 -16.79 -15.49 -3.85
CA GLY A 55 -16.88 -16.78 -3.14
C GLY A 55 -16.06 -16.89 -1.85
N ARG A 56 -15.31 -15.86 -1.46
CA ARG A 56 -14.47 -15.83 -0.25
C ARG A 56 -15.10 -14.95 0.83
N LEU A 57 -14.96 -15.35 2.08
CA LEU A 57 -15.37 -14.51 3.21
C LEU A 57 -14.30 -13.44 3.48
N HIS A 58 -14.73 -12.21 3.64
CA HIS A 58 -13.90 -11.04 3.93
C HIS A 58 -14.42 -10.37 5.21
N VAL A 59 -13.51 -9.77 5.97
CA VAL A 59 -13.86 -8.84 7.05
C VAL A 59 -13.44 -7.45 6.59
N GLU A 60 -14.41 -6.54 6.50
CA GLU A 60 -14.17 -5.13 6.25
C GLU A 60 -14.35 -4.32 7.53
N CYS A 61 -13.68 -3.17 7.56
CA CYS A 61 -13.84 -2.19 8.62
C CYS A 61 -13.57 -0.80 8.06
N ASN A 62 -14.52 0.11 8.27
CA ASN A 62 -14.42 1.49 7.78
C ASN A 62 -13.53 2.36 8.66
N GLU A 63 -13.50 2.10 9.97
CA GLU A 63 -12.71 2.89 10.93
C GLU A 63 -11.24 2.46 11.00
N HIS A 64 -10.99 1.14 10.95
CA HIS A 64 -9.68 0.56 11.23
C HIS A 64 -9.24 -0.34 10.08
N PRO A 65 -8.47 0.18 9.09
CA PRO A 65 -8.05 -0.61 7.93
C PRO A 65 -7.17 -1.81 8.31
N ARG A 66 -6.52 -1.76 9.49
CA ARG A 66 -5.75 -2.88 10.06
C ARG A 66 -6.60 -4.11 10.42
N HIS A 67 -7.92 -3.97 10.49
CA HIS A 67 -8.82 -5.10 10.78
C HIS A 67 -9.24 -5.89 9.54
N LYS A 68 -8.95 -5.36 8.33
CA LYS A 68 -9.30 -5.99 7.06
C LYS A 68 -8.65 -7.37 6.95
N GLN A 69 -9.47 -8.40 6.80
CA GLN A 69 -9.02 -9.79 6.70
C GLN A 69 -9.71 -10.48 5.53
N ARG A 70 -9.05 -11.48 4.95
CA ARG A 70 -9.56 -12.24 3.80
C ARG A 70 -9.37 -13.74 4.04
N GLU A 71 -10.36 -14.54 3.68
CA GLU A 71 -10.25 -16.00 3.71
C GLU A 71 -9.16 -16.50 2.74
N VAL A 72 -8.48 -17.59 3.10
CA VAL A 72 -7.53 -18.24 2.18
C VAL A 72 -8.30 -18.73 0.96
N PHE A 73 -7.76 -18.51 -0.24
CA PHE A 73 -8.34 -19.10 -1.44
C PHE A 73 -8.04 -20.59 -1.48
N ASP A 74 -9.07 -21.42 -1.36
CA ASP A 74 -8.89 -22.84 -1.55
C ASP A 74 -8.91 -23.18 -3.04
N VAL A 75 -7.71 -23.36 -3.59
CA VAL A 75 -7.53 -23.76 -4.99
C VAL A 75 -8.09 -25.17 -5.25
N LYS A 76 -8.24 -26.01 -4.21
CA LYS A 76 -8.77 -27.37 -4.36
C LYS A 76 -10.27 -27.41 -4.67
N LEU A 77 -11.01 -26.33 -4.44
CA LEU A 77 -12.43 -26.23 -4.82
C LEU A 77 -12.63 -25.91 -6.30
N LEU A 78 -11.55 -25.78 -7.09
CA LEU A 78 -11.59 -25.46 -8.52
C LEU A 78 -11.46 -26.69 -9.43
N TRP A 79 -11.19 -27.88 -8.87
CA TRP A 79 -10.94 -29.14 -9.60
C TRP A 79 -11.88 -30.23 -9.07
#